data_AF-A0A7S1EI17-F1
#
_entry.id   AF-A0A7S1EI17-F1
#
_cell.length_a   1.000
_cell.length_b   1.000
_cell.length_c   1.000
_cell.angle_alpha   90.00
_cell.angle_beta   90.00
_cell.angle_gamma   90.00
#
_symmetry.space_group_name_H-M   'P 1'
#
loop_
_entity.id
_entity.type
_entity.pdbx_description
1 polymer ?
#
loop_
_entity_poly.entity_id
_entity_poly.type
_entity_poly.pdbx_seq_one_letter_code
_entity_poly.pdbx_strand_id
1 'polypeptide(L)'
;IALGVEGQEPFDLYFADGRFRVACALTALIHGMGNGTRTRDHFRVMVHDWSLNPEQRGYHALLKVAEMVDGSSPWSLTAARRNNLVVLRRKEEASDAEILALFEKHKTSTW
;
A
#
# COMPACT_ATOMS: atom_id res chain seq x y z
N ILE A 1 -15.37 8.81 8.02
CA ILE A 1 -14.63 9.82 7.21
C ILE A 1 -14.45 9.19 5.84
N ALA A 2 -15.33 9.50 4.90
CA ALA A 2 -15.08 9.20 3.50
C ALA A 2 -13.95 10.13 3.05
N LEU A 3 -12.87 9.58 2.51
CA LEU A 3 -11.86 10.37 1.83
C LEU A 3 -12.47 10.86 0.51
N GLY A 4 -13.26 11.92 0.61
CA GLY A 4 -13.79 12.86 -0.40
C GLY A 4 -13.66 12.59 -1.90
N VAL A 5 -13.89 11.37 -2.40
CA VAL A 5 -14.03 11.12 -3.84
C VAL A 5 -15.38 10.50 -4.12
N GLU A 6 -16.44 11.27 -3.88
CA GLU A 6 -17.76 10.91 -4.41
C GLU A 6 -17.68 10.97 -5.95
N GLY A 7 -17.86 9.81 -6.60
CA GLY A 7 -18.01 9.72 -8.06
C GLY A 7 -16.79 9.24 -8.87
N GLN A 8 -15.69 8.81 -8.24
CA GLN A 8 -14.64 8.08 -8.99
C GLN A 8 -14.75 6.57 -8.80
N GLU A 9 -14.72 5.87 -9.93
CA GLU A 9 -14.64 4.41 -9.91
C GLU A 9 -13.29 3.95 -9.34
N PRO A 10 -13.28 2.91 -8.50
CA PRO A 10 -12.05 2.34 -7.99
C PRO A 10 -11.22 1.74 -9.13
N PHE A 11 -9.91 1.99 -9.15
CA PHE A 11 -9.00 1.43 -10.14
C PHE A 11 -8.67 -0.05 -9.87
N ASP A 12 -8.28 -0.79 -10.91
CA ASP A 12 -7.74 -2.16 -10.78
C ASP A 12 -6.27 -2.17 -10.32
N LEU A 13 -5.55 -1.07 -10.56
CA LEU A 13 -4.14 -0.95 -10.24
C LEU A 13 -3.83 0.44 -9.68
N TYR A 14 -3.09 0.46 -8.57
CA TYR A 14 -2.55 1.67 -7.96
C TYR A 14 -1.04 1.58 -7.95
N PHE A 15 -0.35 2.67 -8.28
CA PHE A 15 1.11 2.72 -8.25
C PHE A 15 1.60 3.89 -7.41
N ALA A 16 2.33 3.59 -6.35
CA ALA A 16 2.92 4.55 -5.42
C ALA A 16 4.43 4.68 -5.66
N ASP A 17 4.82 5.70 -6.43
CA ASP A 17 6.23 6.05 -6.70
C ASP A 17 6.52 7.56 -6.52
N GLY A 18 5.66 8.25 -5.77
CA GLY A 18 5.82 9.66 -5.45
C GLY A 18 6.38 9.91 -4.05
N ARG A 19 6.09 11.10 -3.52
CA ARG A 19 6.22 11.36 -2.08
C ARG A 19 5.07 10.69 -1.32
N PHE A 20 5.28 10.45 -0.03
CA PHE A 20 4.26 9.91 0.88
C PHE A 20 3.73 8.54 0.46
N ARG A 21 4.61 7.66 -0.05
CA ARG A 21 4.22 6.37 -0.67
C ARG A 21 3.37 5.52 0.26
N VAL A 22 3.72 5.48 1.54
CA VAL A 22 2.95 4.75 2.58
C VAL A 22 1.53 5.30 2.70
N ALA A 23 1.37 6.63 2.81
CA ALA A 23 0.05 7.24 2.94
C ALA A 23 -0.79 7.02 1.67
N CYS A 24 -0.20 7.21 0.49
CA CYS A 24 -0.86 6.96 -0.79
C CYS A 24 -1.29 5.49 -0.94
N ALA A 25 -0.42 4.54 -0.57
CA ALA A 25 -0.74 3.12 -0.60
C ALA A 25 -1.86 2.75 0.39
N LEU A 26 -1.87 3.33 1.60
CA LEU A 26 -2.96 3.14 2.56
C LEU A 26 -4.29 3.66 2.02
N THR A 27 -4.31 4.86 1.43
CA THR A 27 -5.51 5.41 0.78
C THR A 27 -5.97 4.55 -0.40
N ALA A 28 -5.04 4.00 -1.19
CA ALA A 28 -5.35 3.08 -2.29
C ALA A 28 -6.05 1.79 -1.81
N LEU A 29 -5.65 1.24 -0.66
CA LEU A 29 -6.30 0.05 -0.07
C LEU A 29 -7.76 0.30 0.37
N ILE A 30 -8.10 1.55 0.70
CA ILE A 30 -9.48 1.96 0.99
C ILE A 30 -10.24 2.20 -0.31
N HIS A 31 -9.69 3.03 -1.20
CA HIS A 31 -10.33 3.39 -2.46
C HIS A 31 -10.62 2.15 -3.32
N GLY A 32 -9.68 1.20 -3.41
CA GLY A 32 -9.83 -0.05 -4.19
C GLY A 32 -11.01 -0.92 -3.79
N MET A 33 -11.50 -0.83 -2.55
CA MET A 33 -12.70 -1.56 -2.11
C MET A 33 -14.01 -0.98 -2.67
N GLY A 34 -13.97 0.23 -3.27
CA GLY A 34 -15.14 0.84 -3.90
C GLY A 34 -16.31 1.00 -2.92
N ASN A 35 -16.05 1.47 -1.69
CA ASN A 35 -17.05 1.55 -0.62
C ASN A 35 -17.76 0.22 -0.31
N GLY A 36 -17.05 -0.90 -0.41
CA GLY A 36 -17.55 -2.24 -0.11
C GLY A 36 -18.22 -2.96 -1.30
N THR A 37 -18.21 -2.37 -2.49
CA THR A 37 -18.73 -3.00 -3.71
C THR A 37 -17.74 -3.97 -4.37
N ARG A 38 -16.47 -3.92 -3.98
CA ARG A 38 -15.39 -4.79 -4.50
C ARG A 38 -14.74 -5.60 -3.40
N THR A 39 -14.09 -6.70 -3.79
CA THR A 39 -13.25 -7.50 -2.89
C THR A 39 -11.76 -7.19 -3.09
N ARG A 40 -10.95 -7.55 -2.10
CA ARG A 40 -9.48 -7.39 -2.12
C ARG A 40 -8.77 -7.98 -3.34
N ASP A 41 -9.38 -8.94 -4.02
CA ASP A 41 -8.77 -9.60 -5.19
C ASP A 41 -8.94 -8.81 -6.49
N HIS A 42 -9.85 -7.83 -6.52
CA HIS A 42 -10.13 -7.03 -7.71
C HIS A 42 -9.06 -5.99 -8.04
N PHE A 43 -8.18 -5.64 -7.09
CA PHE A 43 -7.19 -4.60 -7.31
C PHE A 43 -5.82 -4.95 -6.71
N ARG A 44 -4.77 -4.25 -7.15
CA ARG A 44 -3.41 -4.36 -6.59
C ARG A 44 -2.82 -2.99 -6.31
N VAL A 45 -1.98 -2.92 -5.28
CA VAL A 45 -1.22 -1.71 -4.94
C VAL A 45 0.26 -2.00 -5.12
N MET A 46 0.88 -1.33 -6.07
CA MET A 46 2.31 -1.43 -6.35
C MET A 46 3.04 -0.30 -5.63
N VAL A 47 4.12 -0.63 -4.92
CA VAL A 47 4.92 0.34 -4.18
C VAL A 47 6.37 0.22 -4.63
N HIS A 48 6.91 1.31 -5.16
CA HIS A 48 8.29 1.38 -5.61
C HIS A 48 9.24 1.80 -4.45
N ASP A 49 10.55 1.63 -4.66
CA ASP A 49 11.61 1.87 -3.65
C ASP A 49 11.36 1.19 -2.30
N TRP A 50 10.69 0.03 -2.31
CA TRP A 50 10.46 -0.76 -1.12
C TRP A 50 11.76 -1.17 -0.43
N SER A 51 11.79 -0.97 0.88
CA SER A 51 12.93 -1.30 1.71
C SER A 51 12.46 -1.78 3.08
N LEU A 52 13.02 -2.90 3.53
CA LEU A 52 12.84 -3.43 4.88
C LEU A 52 13.95 -2.95 5.83
N ASN A 53 14.73 -1.93 5.44
CA ASN A 53 15.71 -1.34 6.34
C ASN A 53 14.98 -0.88 7.63
N PRO A 54 15.44 -1.32 8.82
CA PRO A 54 14.88 -0.89 10.10
C PRO A 54 14.86 0.62 10.34
N GLU A 55 15.60 1.40 9.56
CA GLU A 55 15.56 2.87 9.56
C GLU A 55 14.39 3.42 8.73
N GLN A 56 13.91 2.67 7.73
CA GLN A 56 12.80 3.01 6.83
C GLN A 56 11.50 2.29 7.24
N ARG A 57 11.16 2.37 8.53
CA ARG A 57 10.02 1.65 9.16
C ARG A 57 8.64 1.97 8.59
N GLY A 58 8.52 2.98 7.71
CA GLY A 58 7.27 3.37 7.09
C GLY A 58 6.60 2.22 6.34
N TYR A 59 7.37 1.47 5.55
CA TYR A 59 6.84 0.38 4.73
C TYR A 59 6.30 -0.79 5.55
N HIS A 60 6.85 -1.04 6.75
CA HIS A 60 6.34 -2.07 7.66
C HIS A 60 4.90 -1.79 8.13
N ALA A 61 4.45 -0.53 8.10
CA ALA A 61 3.06 -0.20 8.40
C ALA A 61 2.09 -0.84 7.40
N LEU A 62 2.46 -0.89 6.12
CA LEU A 62 1.64 -1.51 5.08
C LEU A 62 1.46 -3.01 5.31
N LEU A 63 2.49 -3.71 5.78
CA LEU A 63 2.44 -5.14 6.09
C LEU A 63 1.46 -5.52 7.22
N LYS A 64 0.98 -4.53 7.99
CA LYS A 64 -0.06 -4.76 9.00
C LYS A 64 -1.42 -5.00 8.35
N VAL A 65 -1.73 -4.27 7.28
CA VAL A 65 -3.05 -4.24 6.62
C VAL A 65 -3.05 -4.79 5.20
N ALA A 66 -1.88 -5.10 4.65
CA ALA A 66 -1.69 -5.70 3.34
C ALA A 66 -0.68 -6.84 3.42
N GLU A 67 -0.84 -7.81 2.52
CA GLU A 67 0.13 -8.87 2.28
C GLU A 67 0.89 -8.60 0.97
N MET A 68 2.14 -9.03 0.94
CA MET A 68 2.96 -8.98 -0.27
C MET A 68 2.60 -10.20 -1.13
N VAL A 69 2.06 -9.98 -2.32
CA VAL A 69 1.66 -11.04 -3.26
C VAL A 69 2.71 -11.29 -4.33
N ASP A 70 3.52 -10.29 -4.63
CA ASP A 70 4.67 -10.39 -5.51
C ASP A 70 5.69 -9.32 -5.10
N GLY A 71 6.97 -9.55 -5.39
CA GLY A 71 8.04 -8.64 -5.04
C GLY A 71 9.41 -9.28 -5.22
N SER A 72 10.36 -8.48 -5.67
CA SER A 72 11.76 -8.85 -5.59
C SER A 72 12.16 -9.01 -4.12
N SER A 73 12.65 -10.20 -3.76
CA SER A 73 13.14 -10.45 -2.40
C SER A 73 14.21 -9.41 -2.04
N PRO A 74 14.04 -8.66 -0.94
CA PRO A 74 15.08 -7.74 -0.45
C PRO A 74 16.35 -8.48 -0.01
N TRP A 75 16.32 -9.81 0.05
CA TRP A 75 17.43 -10.70 0.39
C TRP A 75 18.10 -11.35 -0.82
N SER A 76 17.62 -11.09 -2.05
CA SER A 76 18.25 -11.61 -3.26
C SER A 76 19.54 -10.86 -3.58
N LEU A 77 20.65 -11.33 -3.00
CA LEU A 77 22.01 -10.81 -3.18
C LEU A 77 22.51 -10.84 -4.63
N THR A 78 21.77 -11.45 -5.56
CA THR A 78 22.14 -11.58 -6.98
C THR A 78 21.29 -10.72 -7.93
N ALA A 79 20.21 -10.08 -7.46
CA ALA A 79 19.42 -9.08 -8.21
C ALA A 79 19.41 -7.68 -7.53
N ALA A 80 20.30 -7.51 -6.55
CA ALA A 80 20.26 -6.57 -5.41
C ALA A 80 20.41 -5.06 -5.68
N ARG A 81 20.11 -4.53 -6.87
CA ARG A 81 20.19 -3.06 -7.08
C ARG A 81 19.14 -2.42 -8.00
N ARG A 82 18.18 -3.16 -8.59
CA ARG A 82 17.33 -2.57 -9.63
C ARG A 82 15.82 -2.75 -9.50
N ASN A 83 15.34 -3.68 -8.70
CA ASN A 83 13.89 -3.83 -8.48
C ASN A 83 13.63 -3.79 -6.98
N ASN A 84 13.07 -2.68 -6.50
CA ASN A 84 12.50 -2.54 -5.16
C ASN A 84 10.99 -2.34 -5.28
N LEU A 85 10.37 -3.07 -6.21
CA LEU A 85 8.96 -2.98 -6.49
C LEU A 85 8.25 -4.12 -5.78
N VAL A 86 7.26 -3.78 -4.96
CA VAL A 86 6.39 -4.78 -4.32
C VAL A 86 4.97 -4.61 -4.80
N VAL A 87 4.27 -5.72 -4.93
CA VAL A 87 2.85 -5.79 -5.20
C VAL A 87 2.16 -6.23 -3.93
N LEU A 88 1.23 -5.41 -3.47
CA LEU A 88 0.47 -5.59 -2.26
C LEU A 88 -0.99 -5.92 -2.59
N ARG A 89 -1.57 -6.78 -1.76
CA ARG A 89 -3.00 -7.05 -1.69
C ARG A 89 -3.49 -6.72 -0.28
N ARG A 90 -4.67 -6.11 -0.16
CA ARG A 90 -5.29 -5.85 1.15
C ARG A 90 -5.53 -7.18 1.87
N LYS A 91 -5.24 -7.23 3.17
CA LYS A 91 -5.60 -8.37 4.02
C LYS A 91 -7.12 -8.48 4.17
N GLU A 92 -7.63 -9.68 4.42
CA GLU A 92 -9.07 -9.94 4.45
C GLU A 92 -9.67 -9.36 5.73
N GLU A 93 -8.93 -9.49 6.82
CA GLU A 93 -9.24 -9.02 8.16
C GLU A 93 -8.99 -7.51 8.36
N ALA A 94 -8.31 -6.82 7.43
CA ALA A 94 -7.98 -5.41 7.59
C ALA A 94 -9.22 -4.54 7.39
N SER A 95 -9.58 -3.75 8.40
CA SER A 95 -10.70 -2.81 8.35
C SER A 95 -10.29 -1.42 7.84
N ASP A 96 -11.25 -0.67 7.29
CA ASP A 96 -10.99 0.71 6.84
C ASP A 96 -10.55 1.62 8.00
N ALA A 97 -11.08 1.39 9.20
CA ALA A 97 -10.71 2.13 10.40
C ALA A 97 -9.24 1.93 10.78
N GLU A 98 -8.74 0.70 10.71
CA GLU A 98 -7.31 0.39 10.97
C GLU A 98 -6.41 1.02 9.91
N ILE A 99 -6.80 0.96 8.64
CA ILE A 99 -6.05 1.56 7.53
C ILE A 99 -6.01 3.09 7.70
N LEU A 100 -7.13 3.73 8.05
CA LEU A 100 -7.21 5.16 8.33
C LEU A 100 -6.33 5.55 9.53
N ALA A 101 -6.31 4.75 10.59
CA ALA A 101 -5.44 5.02 11.74
C ALA A 101 -3.94 4.98 11.37
N LEU A 102 -3.55 4.05 10.49
CA LEU A 102 -2.19 4.02 9.93
C LEU A 102 -1.93 5.21 9.01
N PHE A 103 -2.91 5.60 8.20
CA PHE A 103 -2.79 6.76 7.32
C PHE A 103 -2.53 8.02 8.14
N GLU A 104 -3.34 8.29 9.17
CA GLU A 104 -3.17 9.46 10.04
C GLU A 104 -1.79 9.51 10.70
N LYS A 105 -1.25 8.35 11.07
CA LYS A 105 0.10 8.23 11.63
C LYS A 105 1.22 8.52 10.60
N HIS A 106 0.99 8.19 9.33
CA HIS A 106 2.03 8.22 8.29
C HIS A 106 1.80 9.29 7.20
N LYS A 107 0.74 10.11 7.28
CA LYS A 107 0.38 11.08 6.23
C LYS A 107 1.42 12.17 5.94
N THR A 108 2.30 12.46 6.91
CA THR A 108 3.40 13.44 6.76
C THR A 108 4.75 12.78 6.46
N SER A 109 4.78 11.46 6.35
CA SER A 109 6.00 10.66 6.19
C SER A 109 6.40 10.58 4.72
N THR A 110 7.61 11.04 4.36
CA THR A 110 8.04 11.17 2.96
C THR A 110 8.88 10.00 2.42
N TRP A 111 9.04 8.93 3.20
CA TRP A 111 9.70 7.69 2.79
C TRP A 111 9.02 7.01 1.60
#